data_AF-A0AAD4QT30-F1
#
_entry.id   AF-A0AAD4QT30-F1
#
_cell.length_a   1.000
_cell.length_b   1.000
_cell.length_c   1.000
_cell.angle_alpha   90.00
_cell.angle_beta   90.00
_cell.angle_gamma   90.00
#
_symmetry.space_group_name_H-M   'P 1'
#
loop_
_entity.id
_entity.type
_entity.pdbx_description
1 polymer ?
#
loop_
_entity_poly.entity_id
_entity_poly.type
_entity_poly.pdbx_seq_one_letter_code
_entity_poly.pdbx_strand_id
1 'polypeptide(L)'
;MIIFQFITGLSGKFAGLPMSFINRRAESSADRFAAKLGYADILPSALIKTGKKNLSLPVDDHLYSMFRHSHPLIPERIAALKKYA
;
A
#
# COMPACT_ATOMS: atom_id res chain seq x y z
N MET A 1 30.22 9.51 4.67
CA MET A 1 28.86 9.08 4.24
C MET A 1 28.76 7.58 3.96
N ILE A 2 29.67 6.97 3.18
CA ILE A 2 29.61 5.53 2.83
C ILE A 2 29.72 4.61 4.07
N ILE A 3 30.64 4.89 5.00
CA ILE A 3 30.82 4.10 6.24
C ILE A 3 29.53 4.08 7.09
N PHE A 4 28.84 5.21 7.19
CA PHE A 4 27.57 5.30 7.91
C PHE A 4 26.46 4.47 7.26
N GLN A 5 26.38 4.42 5.92
CA GLN A 5 25.44 3.54 5.23
C GLN A 5 25.73 2.05 5.43
N PHE A 6 27.00 1.64 5.51
CA PHE A 6 27.34 0.25 5.81
C PHE A 6 26.96 -0.14 7.25
N ILE A 7 27.16 0.76 8.21
CA ILE A 7 26.77 0.54 9.61
C ILE A 7 25.24 0.53 9.76
N THR A 8 24.54 1.49 9.15
CA THR A 8 23.08 1.66 9.32
C THR A 8 22.24 0.85 8.33
N GLY A 9 22.83 0.35 7.25
CA GLY A 9 22.12 -0.36 6.18
C GLY A 9 21.49 -1.66 6.65
N LEU A 10 22.11 -2.34 7.62
CA LEU A 10 21.52 -3.52 8.26
C LEU A 10 20.29 -3.13 9.10
N SER A 11 20.42 -2.10 9.94
CA SER A 11 19.33 -1.57 10.76
C SER A 11 18.15 -1.08 9.93
N GLY A 12 18.40 -0.44 8.78
CA GLY A 12 17.36 0.03 7.86
C GLY A 12 16.51 -1.09 7.27
N LYS A 13 17.10 -2.26 6.97
CA LYS A 13 16.36 -3.41 6.44
C LYS A 13 15.42 -4.02 7.49
N PHE A 14 15.85 -4.09 8.74
CA PHE A 14 14.99 -4.55 9.84
C PHE A 14 13.86 -3.57 10.15
N ALA A 15 14.09 -2.27 9.98
CA ALA A 15 13.06 -1.24 10.18
C ALA A 15 12.03 -1.17 9.03
N GLY A 16 12.39 -1.62 7.82
CA GLY A 16 11.53 -1.50 6.62
C GLY A 16 10.23 -2.30 6.70
N LEU A 17 10.26 -3.50 7.30
CA LEU A 17 9.08 -4.34 7.46
C LEU A 17 8.03 -3.72 8.40
N PRO A 18 8.36 -3.36 9.67
CA PRO A 18 7.43 -2.66 10.56
C PRO A 18 6.85 -1.40 9.92
N MET A 19 7.68 -0.62 9.23
CA MET A 19 7.25 0.59 8.55
C MET A 19 6.23 0.30 7.44
N SER A 20 6.44 -0.77 6.67
CA SER A 20 5.51 -1.21 5.62
C SER A 20 4.15 -1.62 6.22
N PHE A 21 4.12 -2.28 7.37
CA PHE A 21 2.86 -2.60 8.07
C PHE A 21 2.12 -1.35 8.57
N ILE A 22 2.84 -0.38 9.13
CA ILE A 22 2.27 0.89 9.57
C ILE A 22 1.64 1.63 8.38
N ASN A 23 2.36 1.71 7.25
CA ASN A 23 1.86 2.34 6.04
C ASN A 23 0.60 1.64 5.49
N ARG A 24 0.59 0.30 5.46
CA ARG A 24 -0.60 -0.47 5.03
C ARG A 24 -1.82 -0.21 5.92
N ARG A 25 -1.61 -0.05 7.23
CA ARG A 25 -2.68 0.32 8.18
C ARG A 25 -3.17 1.75 7.98
N ALA A 26 -2.26 2.67 7.65
CA ALA A 26 -2.60 4.05 7.32
C ALA A 26 -3.46 4.12 6.04
N GLU A 27 -3.09 3.39 4.98
CA GLU A 27 -3.90 3.27 3.75
C GLU A 27 -5.32 2.76 4.04
N SER A 28 -5.43 1.71 4.86
CA SER A 28 -6.75 1.18 5.26
C SER A 28 -7.59 2.22 6.00
N SER A 29 -6.95 3.11 6.77
CA SER A 29 -7.62 4.19 7.49
C SER A 29 -8.04 5.32 6.54
N ALA A 30 -7.23 5.62 5.53
CA ALA A 30 -7.55 6.58 4.48
C ALA A 30 -8.73 6.10 3.62
N ASP A 31 -8.75 4.83 3.23
CA ASP A 31 -9.84 4.22 2.47
C ASP A 31 -11.17 4.28 3.26
N ARG A 32 -11.15 4.00 4.57
CA ARG A 32 -12.32 4.19 5.46
C ARG A 32 -12.76 5.65 5.55
N PHE A 33 -11.81 6.57 5.64
CA PHE A 33 -12.12 8.00 5.71
C PHE A 33 -12.79 8.48 4.42
N ALA A 34 -12.28 8.07 3.26
CA ALA A 34 -12.90 8.36 1.96
C ALA A 34 -14.31 7.76 1.83
N ALA A 35 -14.51 6.53 2.32
CA ALA A 35 -15.84 5.91 2.35
C ALA A 35 -16.82 6.69 3.24
N LYS A 36 -16.38 7.15 4.43
CA LYS A 36 -17.18 8.00 5.33
C LYS A 36 -17.61 9.32 4.68
N LEU A 37 -16.83 9.85 3.74
CA LEU A 37 -17.15 11.05 2.97
C LEU A 37 -18.08 10.80 1.77
N GLY A 38 -18.51 9.55 1.54
CA GLY A 38 -19.37 9.18 0.41
C GLY A 38 -18.61 8.91 -0.90
N TYR A 39 -17.28 8.77 -0.85
CA TYR A 39 -16.45 8.52 -2.04
C TYR A 39 -16.15 7.03 -2.29
N ALA A 40 -16.84 6.12 -1.60
CA ALA A 40 -16.62 4.68 -1.68
C ALA A 40 -16.78 4.14 -3.12
N ASP A 41 -17.70 4.71 -3.91
CA ASP A 41 -17.99 4.25 -5.27
C ASP A 41 -17.04 4.83 -6.34
N ILE A 42 -16.50 6.04 -6.10
CA ILE A 42 -15.61 6.71 -7.07
C ILE A 42 -14.14 6.32 -6.90
N LEU A 43 -13.73 5.99 -5.67
CA LEU A 43 -12.34 5.71 -5.34
C LEU A 43 -11.78 4.46 -6.06
N PRO A 44 -12.53 3.36 -6.24
CA PRO A 44 -12.10 2.22 -7.05
C PRO A 44 -11.73 2.60 -8.48
N SER A 45 -12.51 3.48 -9.11
CA SER A 45 -12.26 3.93 -10.49
C SER A 45 -10.97 4.76 -10.58
N ALA A 46 -10.71 5.62 -9.59
CA ALA A 46 -9.48 6.40 -9.51
C ALA A 46 -8.24 5.52 -9.29
N LEU A 47 -8.36 4.47 -8.45
CA LEU A 47 -7.30 3.50 -8.20
C LEU A 47 -6.96 2.70 -9.46
N ILE A 48 -7.96 2.21 -10.20
CA ILE A 48 -7.75 1.51 -11.48
C ILE A 48 -7.06 2.42 -12.50
N LYS A 49 -7.51 3.68 -12.62
CA LYS A 49 -6.92 4.65 -13.55
C LYS A 49 -5.45 4.92 -13.21
N THR A 50 -5.14 5.08 -11.93
CA THR A 50 -3.76 5.31 -11.46
C THR A 50 -2.88 4.08 -11.67
N GLY A 51 -3.38 2.89 -11.33
CA GLY A 51 -2.68 1.62 -11.56
C GLY A 51 -2.38 1.38 -13.03
N LYS A 52 -3.35 1.64 -13.91
CA LYS A 52 -3.16 1.54 -15.37
C LYS A 52 -2.11 2.52 -15.88
N LYS A 53 -2.12 3.77 -15.39
CA LYS A 53 -1.12 4.78 -15.77
C LYS A 53 0.30 4.38 -15.33
N ASN A 54 0.41 3.77 -14.15
CA ASN A 54 1.69 3.34 -13.59
C ASN A 54 2.11 1.93 -14.02
N LEU A 55 1.34 1.26 -14.89
CA LEU A 55 1.55 -0.13 -15.31
C LEU A 55 1.73 -1.08 -14.11
N SER A 56 1.00 -0.81 -13.02
CA SER A 56 1.06 -1.64 -11.81
C SER A 56 0.47 -3.00 -12.08
N LEU A 57 1.16 -4.05 -11.64
CA LEU A 57 0.66 -5.41 -11.75
C LEU A 57 -0.57 -5.58 -10.85
N PRO A 58 -1.65 -6.19 -11.36
CA PRO A 58 -2.86 -6.40 -10.56
C PRO A 58 -2.72 -7.56 -9.58
N VAL A 59 -1.79 -8.48 -9.82
CA VAL A 59 -1.59 -9.69 -9.02
C VAL A 59 -0.10 -9.83 -8.71
N ASP A 60 0.23 -9.95 -7.43
CA ASP A 60 1.56 -10.24 -6.93
C ASP A 60 1.50 -11.33 -5.86
N ASP A 61 2.63 -12.02 -5.67
CA ASP A 61 2.79 -12.98 -4.58
C ASP A 61 2.68 -12.28 -3.21
N HIS A 62 2.01 -12.92 -2.25
CA HIS A 62 1.74 -12.33 -0.94
C HIS A 62 3.04 -12.04 -0.17
N LEU A 63 4.01 -12.96 -0.21
CA LEU A 63 5.29 -12.79 0.47
C LEU A 63 6.10 -11.69 -0.19
N TYR A 64 6.14 -11.67 -1.53
CA TYR A 64 6.79 -10.58 -2.25
C TYR A 64 6.16 -9.22 -1.91
N SER A 65 4.83 -9.16 -1.92
CA SER A 65 4.07 -7.96 -1.55
C SER A 65 4.45 -7.45 -0.17
N MET A 66 4.42 -8.31 0.85
CA MET A 66 4.71 -7.93 2.24
C MET A 66 6.06 -7.23 2.42
N PHE A 67 7.09 -7.62 1.67
CA PHE A 67 8.44 -7.09 1.83
C PHE A 67 8.77 -5.92 0.89
N ARG A 68 8.14 -5.87 -0.29
CA ARG A 68 8.51 -4.92 -1.36
C ARG A 68 7.48 -3.83 -1.58
N HIS A 69 6.23 -4.08 -1.25
CA HIS A 69 5.14 -3.14 -1.48
C HIS A 69 4.77 -2.40 -0.19
N SER A 70 5.00 -1.09 -0.21
CA SER A 70 4.59 -0.16 0.85
C SER A 70 3.07 -0.05 1.01
N HIS A 71 2.32 -0.39 -0.04
CA HIS A 71 0.86 -0.34 -0.09
C HIS A 71 0.29 -1.73 -0.37
N PRO A 72 -0.94 -2.04 0.09
CA PRO A 72 -1.65 -3.24 -0.31
C PRO A 72 -2.01 -3.18 -1.80
N LEU A 73 -2.32 -4.34 -2.39
CA LEU A 73 -2.58 -4.44 -3.82
C LEU A 73 -3.88 -3.71 -4.20
N ILE A 74 -3.94 -3.20 -5.42
CA ILE A 74 -5.13 -2.46 -5.90
C ILE A 74 -6.42 -3.28 -5.77
N PRO A 75 -6.46 -4.57 -6.14
CA PRO A 75 -7.67 -5.39 -5.95
C PRO A 75 -8.04 -5.59 -4.48
N GLU A 76 -7.07 -5.71 -3.57
CA GLU A 76 -7.33 -5.82 -2.12
C GLU A 76 -7.99 -4.55 -1.58
N ARG A 77 -7.52 -3.37 -2.03
CA ARG A 77 -8.11 -2.09 -1.67
C ARG A 77 -9.52 -1.92 -2.21
N ILE A 78 -9.76 -2.30 -3.47
CA ILE A 78 -11.10 -2.27 -4.07
C ILE A 78 -12.04 -3.21 -3.29
N ALA A 79 -11.57 -4.41 -2.93
CA ALA A 79 -12.36 -5.35 -2.13
C ALA A 79 -12.65 -4.82 -0.72
N ALA A 80 -11.70 -4.11 -0.09
CA ALA A 80 -11.91 -3.44 1.19
C ALA A 80 -12.93 -2.29 1.08
N LEU A 81 -12.83 -1.46 0.03
CA LEU A 81 -13.77 -0.35 -0.22
C LEU A 81 -15.20 -0.84 -0.44
N LYS A 82 -15.39 -1.96 -1.14
CA LYS A 82 -16.71 -2.60 -1.29
C LYS A 82 -17.35 -3.07 0.02
N LYS A 83 -16.58 -3.24 1.10
CA LYS A 83 -17.12 -3.56 2.43
C LYS A 83 -17.56 -2.31 3.21
N TYR A 84 -17.17 -1.12 2.75
CA TYR A 84 -17.49 0.16 3.40
C TYR A 84 -18.62 0.92 2.71
N ALA A 85 -18.95 0.56 1.46
CA ALA A 85 -20.16 0.98 0.76
C ALA A 85 -21.37 0.18 1.29
#